data_AF-A0A7S6MFQ9-F1
#
_entry.id   AF-A0A7S6MFQ9-F1
#
_cell.length_a   1.000
_cell.length_b   1.000
_cell.length_c   1.000
_cell.angle_alpha   90.00
_cell.angle_beta   90.00
_cell.angle_gamma   90.00
#
_symmetry.space_group_name_H-M   'P 1'
#
loop_
_entity.id
_entity.type
_entity.pdbx_description
1 polymer ?
#
loop_
_entity_poly.entity_id
_entity_poly.type
_entity_poly.pdbx_seq_one_letter_code
_entity_poly.pdbx_strand_id
1 'polypeptide(L)'
;MEHSTAWQVLEERIDDDWSPSGGTVDRHVQHVWGGAVRGYIDDIILHREDGNVDGDYNDSFDSTWYHLTDPQFSTVAILDLSGAVIERVSYDAWGEPRHHPKHDFDGDGDFDQDDAEALDDLIVSGGGSVPITNAKYRAEMDIDRDGEVDSTDQTLRGVGGRWPLRGRAPLTRHRAR
;
A
#
# COMPACT_ATOMS: atom_id res chain seq x y z
N MET A 1 -6.49 29.26 -12.71
CA MET A 1 -5.63 28.63 -11.70
C MET A 1 -4.54 27.92 -12.49
N GLU A 2 -3.32 28.45 -12.48
CA GLU A 2 -2.22 27.86 -13.25
C GLU A 2 -1.63 26.71 -12.42
N HIS A 3 -1.56 25.52 -13.00
CA HIS A 3 -0.90 24.36 -12.40
C HIS A 3 0.54 24.27 -12.89
N SER A 4 1.46 23.93 -11.99
CA SER A 4 2.88 23.69 -12.29
C SER A 4 3.05 22.41 -13.11
N THR A 5 3.89 22.44 -14.13
CA THR A 5 4.26 21.26 -14.93
C THR A 5 5.44 20.48 -14.34
N ALA A 6 6.04 20.99 -13.27
CA ALA A 6 7.17 20.36 -12.59
C ALA A 6 6.70 19.40 -11.48
N TRP A 7 7.57 18.46 -11.11
CA TRP A 7 7.40 17.61 -9.94
C TRP A 7 7.14 18.46 -8.69
N GLN A 8 6.27 17.98 -7.82
CA GLN A 8 5.90 18.66 -6.58
C GLN A 8 6.18 17.77 -5.37
N VAL A 9 6.59 18.38 -4.27
CA VAL A 9 6.79 17.72 -2.98
C VAL A 9 6.03 18.52 -1.92
N LEU A 10 5.26 17.82 -1.11
CA LEU A 10 4.67 18.33 0.13
C LEU A 10 5.37 17.62 1.27
N GLU A 11 5.96 18.40 2.17
CA GLU A 11 6.51 17.91 3.42
C GLU A 11 5.60 18.34 4.57
N GLU A 12 5.25 17.37 5.40
CA GLU A 12 4.59 17.56 6.68
C GLU A 12 5.58 17.21 7.80
N ARG A 13 5.60 18.03 8.84
CA ARG A 13 6.41 17.79 10.05
C ARG A 13 5.45 17.54 11.19
N ILE A 14 5.42 16.31 11.68
CA ILE A 14 4.41 15.85 12.61
C ILE A 14 5.05 15.72 14.00
N ASP A 15 4.41 16.36 14.96
CA ASP A 15 4.64 16.22 16.40
C ASP A 15 3.40 15.50 16.94
N ASP A 16 3.55 14.21 17.24
CA ASP A 16 2.46 13.31 17.63
C ASP A 16 1.89 13.69 19.00
N ASP A 17 2.71 14.30 19.85
CA ASP A 17 2.37 14.75 21.19
C ASP A 17 2.48 16.29 21.31
N TRP A 18 1.91 16.98 20.31
CA TRP A 18 2.04 18.43 20.18
C TRP A 18 1.76 19.18 21.49
N SER A 19 2.75 19.98 21.88
CA SER A 19 2.62 20.89 23.03
C SER A 19 2.93 22.34 22.65
N PRO A 20 2.16 23.31 23.17
CA PRO A 20 2.40 24.73 22.89
C PRO A 20 3.69 25.28 23.53
N SER A 21 4.32 24.55 24.44
CA SER A 21 5.63 24.88 25.03
C SER A 21 6.82 24.60 24.11
N GLY A 22 6.57 24.03 22.93
CA GLY A 22 7.60 23.55 22.00
C GLY A 22 7.85 22.06 22.21
N GLY A 23 7.85 21.32 21.10
CA GLY A 23 8.18 19.90 21.01
C GLY A 23 9.26 19.67 19.95
N THR A 24 9.82 18.46 19.93
CA THR A 24 10.58 17.96 18.78
C THR A 24 9.61 17.40 17.77
N VAL A 25 9.93 17.53 16.49
CA VAL A 25 9.20 16.79 15.44
C VAL A 25 9.51 15.31 15.65
N ASP A 26 8.48 14.46 15.59
CA ASP A 26 8.62 13.01 15.72
C ASP A 26 8.83 12.34 14.37
N ARG A 27 8.31 12.94 13.29
CA ARG A 27 8.48 12.43 11.93
C ARG A 27 8.36 13.49 10.84
N HIS A 28 9.07 13.27 9.75
CA HIS A 28 8.86 14.00 8.49
C HIS A 28 8.14 13.10 7.49
N VAL A 29 6.99 13.55 7.00
CA VAL A 29 6.22 12.85 5.96
C VAL A 29 6.36 13.62 4.66
N GLN A 30 6.73 12.93 3.59
CA GLN A 30 6.80 13.51 2.27
C GLN A 30 5.91 12.76 1.29
N HIS A 31 5.14 13.54 0.54
CA HIS A 31 4.39 13.08 -0.61
C HIS A 31 4.99 13.70 -1.86
N VAL A 32 5.24 12.88 -2.88
CA VAL A 32 5.80 13.32 -4.16
C VAL A 32 4.80 13.04 -5.27
N TRP A 33 4.53 14.05 -6.07
CA TRP A 33 3.65 13.97 -7.23
C TRP A 33 4.41 14.22 -8.52
N GLY A 34 3.97 13.53 -9.56
CA GLY A 34 4.45 13.71 -10.91
C GLY A 34 4.17 15.12 -11.41
N GLY A 35 5.04 15.61 -12.30
CA GLY A 35 4.72 16.79 -13.10
C GLY A 35 3.76 16.44 -14.24
N ALA A 36 2.98 17.42 -14.72
CA ALA A 36 2.05 17.25 -15.85
C ALA A 36 2.70 16.67 -17.13
N VAL A 37 4.03 16.74 -17.27
CA VAL A 37 4.77 16.14 -18.40
C VAL A 37 4.69 14.61 -18.42
N ARG A 38 4.43 13.95 -17.28
CA ARG A 38 4.21 12.49 -17.22
C ARG A 38 2.75 12.08 -17.11
N GLY A 39 1.81 13.00 -16.97
CA GLY A 39 0.40 12.66 -16.86
C GLY A 39 -0.48 13.82 -16.41
N TYR A 40 -0.74 13.88 -15.10
CA TYR A 40 -1.72 14.77 -14.48
C TYR A 40 -1.21 15.26 -13.12
N ILE A 41 -1.75 16.38 -12.62
CA ILE A 41 -1.28 17.01 -11.37
C ILE A 41 -1.48 16.12 -10.13
N ASP A 42 -2.51 15.28 -10.14
CA ASP A 42 -2.87 14.42 -9.01
C ASP A 42 -2.19 13.04 -9.07
N ASP A 43 -1.19 12.85 -9.93
CA ASP A 43 -0.43 11.59 -10.03
C ASP A 43 0.53 11.44 -8.84
N ILE A 44 0.03 10.85 -7.75
CA ILE A 44 0.86 10.50 -6.60
C ILE A 44 1.82 9.38 -6.97
N ILE A 45 3.09 9.56 -6.62
CA ILE A 45 4.15 8.61 -6.97
C ILE A 45 4.67 7.93 -5.71
N LEU A 46 4.87 8.72 -4.65
CA LEU A 46 5.58 8.28 -3.46
C LEU A 46 4.99 8.93 -2.22
N HIS A 47 4.81 8.12 -1.18
CA HIS A 47 4.68 8.52 0.21
C HIS A 47 5.88 7.96 0.95
N ARG A 48 6.58 8.79 1.72
CA ARG A 48 7.63 8.31 2.64
C ARG A 48 7.58 9.01 3.98
N GLU A 49 7.99 8.29 5.02
CA GLU A 49 8.08 8.75 6.40
C GLU A 49 9.50 8.52 6.90
N ASP A 50 10.12 9.60 7.37
CA ASP A 50 11.33 9.62 8.18
C ASP A 50 10.84 9.60 9.62
N GLY A 51 10.82 8.41 10.23
CA GLY A 51 10.20 8.16 11.52
C GLY A 51 11.12 8.37 12.72
N ASN A 52 12.40 8.62 12.45
CA ASN A 52 13.44 8.82 13.46
C ASN A 52 14.06 10.24 13.39
N VAL A 53 13.72 11.02 12.36
CA VAL A 53 14.11 12.41 12.10
C VAL A 53 15.61 12.58 11.88
N ASP A 54 16.28 11.59 11.28
CA ASP A 54 17.72 11.62 11.01
C ASP A 54 18.07 12.16 9.62
N GLY A 55 17.06 12.41 8.78
CA GLY A 55 17.21 13.00 7.46
C GLY A 55 17.41 11.99 6.32
N ASP A 56 17.20 10.69 6.57
CA ASP A 56 17.01 9.71 5.52
C ASP A 56 15.64 8.98 5.60
N TYR A 57 15.48 7.89 4.85
CA TYR A 57 14.20 7.17 4.66
C TYR A 57 14.42 5.66 4.43
N ASN A 58 15.56 5.14 4.87
CA ASN A 58 16.04 3.82 4.47
C ASN A 58 16.48 2.96 5.66
N ASP A 59 16.00 3.27 6.85
CA ASP A 59 16.33 2.48 8.03
C ASP A 59 15.10 2.10 8.89
N SER A 60 15.37 1.73 10.15
CA SER A 60 14.32 1.29 11.06
C SER A 60 13.46 2.49 11.46
N PHE A 61 12.15 2.29 11.55
CA PHE A 61 11.13 3.33 11.80
C PHE A 61 10.76 4.18 10.58
N ASP A 62 11.50 4.06 9.49
CA ASP A 62 11.11 4.68 8.23
C ASP A 62 10.12 3.83 7.45
N SER A 63 9.42 4.47 6.53
CA SER A 63 8.55 3.79 5.59
C SER A 63 8.56 4.49 4.25
N THR A 64 8.55 3.70 3.18
CA THR A 64 8.49 4.21 1.81
C THR A 64 7.51 3.38 1.01
N TRP A 65 6.56 4.07 0.37
CA TRP A 65 5.46 3.49 -0.39
C TRP A 65 5.36 4.12 -1.77
N TYR A 66 5.38 3.27 -2.80
CA TYR A 66 5.22 3.69 -4.19
C TYR A 66 3.82 3.36 -4.69
N HIS A 67 3.16 4.35 -5.28
CA HIS A 67 1.83 4.18 -5.84
C HIS A 67 1.93 3.75 -7.31
N LEU A 68 1.22 2.68 -7.67
CA LEU A 68 0.95 2.33 -9.05
C LEU A 68 -0.42 2.86 -9.42
N THR A 69 -0.49 3.66 -10.47
CA THR A 69 -1.72 4.33 -10.90
C THR A 69 -2.25 3.76 -12.23
N ASP A 70 -3.57 3.79 -12.39
CA ASP A 70 -4.23 3.51 -13.67
C ASP A 70 -4.16 4.72 -14.63
N PRO A 71 -4.64 4.62 -15.88
CA PRO A 71 -4.65 5.75 -16.81
C PRO A 71 -5.49 6.96 -16.38
N GLN A 72 -6.32 6.82 -15.34
CA GLN A 72 -7.10 7.90 -14.74
C GLN A 72 -6.45 8.45 -13.46
N PHE A 73 -5.23 8.00 -13.14
CA PHE A 73 -4.41 8.41 -11.99
C PHE A 73 -4.95 7.94 -10.63
N SER A 74 -5.84 6.94 -10.62
CA SER A 74 -6.27 6.27 -9.38
C SER A 74 -5.22 5.25 -8.95
N THR A 75 -4.89 5.19 -7.65
CA THR A 75 -3.97 4.18 -7.10
C THR A 75 -4.60 2.80 -7.19
N VAL A 76 -3.95 1.84 -7.86
CA VAL A 76 -4.43 0.45 -7.97
C VAL A 76 -3.58 -0.54 -7.17
N ALA A 77 -2.36 -0.15 -6.81
CA ALA A 77 -1.50 -0.92 -5.90
C ALA A 77 -0.48 -0.02 -5.22
N ILE A 78 -0.01 -0.46 -4.06
CA ILE A 78 1.07 0.18 -3.32
C ILE A 78 2.20 -0.83 -3.13
N LEU A 79 3.43 -0.39 -3.41
CA LEU A 79 4.65 -1.17 -3.24
C LEU A 79 5.48 -0.64 -2.07
N ASP A 80 6.18 -1.52 -1.36
CA ASP A 80 7.23 -1.10 -0.42
C ASP A 80 8.56 -0.75 -1.12
N LEU A 81 9.56 -0.39 -0.32
CA LEU A 81 10.90 -0.02 -0.81
C LEU A 81 11.61 -1.14 -1.59
N SER A 82 11.29 -2.41 -1.29
CA SER A 82 11.84 -3.56 -2.01
C SER A 82 11.13 -3.83 -3.34
N GLY A 83 10.03 -3.14 -3.60
CA GLY A 83 9.17 -3.34 -4.77
C GLY A 83 8.11 -4.43 -4.58
N ALA A 84 7.96 -4.97 -3.36
CA ALA A 84 6.91 -5.93 -3.07
C ALA A 84 5.56 -5.22 -2.96
N VAL A 85 4.50 -5.83 -3.49
CA VAL A 85 3.12 -5.31 -3.34
C VAL A 85 2.70 -5.52 -1.89
N ILE A 86 2.31 -4.43 -1.22
CA ILE A 86 1.78 -4.49 0.16
C ILE A 86 0.27 -4.27 0.22
N GLU A 87 -0.30 -3.72 -0.85
CA GLU A 87 -1.72 -3.43 -0.96
C GLU A 87 -2.14 -3.35 -2.43
N ARG A 88 -3.35 -3.82 -2.72
CA ARG A 88 -4.09 -3.54 -3.95
C ARG A 88 -5.33 -2.73 -3.61
N VAL A 89 -5.75 -1.88 -4.54
CA VAL A 89 -6.94 -1.06 -4.37
C VAL A 89 -7.85 -1.26 -5.56
N SER A 90 -9.11 -1.57 -5.28
CA SER A 90 -10.18 -1.64 -6.27
C SER A 90 -11.19 -0.53 -5.99
N TYR A 91 -11.85 -0.04 -7.02
CA TYR A 91 -12.86 1.00 -6.88
C TYR A 91 -14.22 0.51 -7.35
N ASP A 92 -15.28 0.92 -6.64
CA ASP A 92 -16.64 0.72 -7.13
C ASP A 92 -16.99 1.71 -8.25
N ALA A 93 -18.21 1.61 -8.79
CA ALA A 93 -18.68 2.49 -9.87
C ALA A 93 -18.79 3.98 -9.47
N TRP A 94 -18.72 4.30 -8.18
CA TRP A 94 -18.75 5.66 -7.64
C TRP A 94 -17.35 6.18 -7.26
N GLY A 95 -16.31 5.37 -7.45
CA GLY A 95 -14.94 5.69 -7.08
C GLY A 95 -14.65 5.51 -5.59
N GLU A 96 -15.45 4.73 -4.86
CA GLU A 96 -15.16 4.38 -3.47
C GLU A 96 -14.09 3.29 -3.42
N PRO A 97 -12.96 3.50 -2.72
CA PRO A 97 -11.88 2.52 -2.65
C PRO A 97 -12.23 1.36 -1.70
N ARG A 98 -11.96 0.14 -2.16
CA ARG A 98 -11.77 -1.04 -1.32
C ARG A 98 -10.30 -1.42 -1.33
N HIS A 99 -9.76 -1.56 -0.13
CA HIS A 99 -8.38 -1.86 0.16
C HIS A 99 -8.22 -3.37 0.34
N HIS A 100 -7.22 -3.95 -0.32
CA HIS A 100 -6.88 -5.37 -0.27
C HIS A 100 -5.43 -5.50 0.23
N PRO A 101 -5.22 -5.72 1.54
CA PRO A 101 -3.90 -6.00 2.12
C PRO A 101 -3.13 -7.11 1.38
N LYS A 102 -1.81 -7.15 1.53
CA LYS A 102 -0.93 -8.18 0.90
C LYS A 102 -1.42 -9.62 1.05
N HIS A 103 -2.07 -9.95 2.17
CA HIS A 103 -2.53 -11.30 2.49
C HIS A 103 -4.06 -11.45 2.45
N ASP A 104 -4.78 -10.44 1.94
CA ASP A 104 -6.22 -10.51 1.67
C ASP A 104 -6.40 -11.27 0.34
N PHE A 105 -6.45 -12.58 0.46
CA PHE A 105 -6.49 -13.54 -0.61
C PHE A 105 -7.91 -13.87 -1.05
N ASP A 106 -8.90 -13.74 -0.18
CA ASP A 106 -10.29 -13.95 -0.53
C ASP A 106 -11.02 -12.66 -0.99
N GLY A 107 -10.40 -11.51 -0.79
CA GLY A 107 -10.85 -10.19 -1.27
C GLY A 107 -11.89 -9.53 -0.37
N ASP A 108 -11.96 -9.92 0.89
CA ASP A 108 -12.97 -9.45 1.83
C ASP A 108 -12.59 -8.13 2.55
N GLY A 109 -11.36 -7.64 2.36
CA GLY A 109 -10.89 -6.35 2.85
C GLY A 109 -10.14 -6.39 4.19
N ASP A 110 -9.86 -7.58 4.73
CA ASP A 110 -8.86 -7.78 5.76
C ASP A 110 -7.99 -9.03 5.48
N PHE A 111 -7.06 -9.35 6.36
CA PHE A 111 -6.33 -10.61 6.25
C PHE A 111 -6.44 -11.40 7.55
N ASP A 112 -6.99 -12.60 7.48
CA ASP A 112 -7.28 -13.41 8.64
C ASP A 112 -7.03 -14.91 8.39
N GLN A 113 -7.80 -15.77 9.06
CA GLN A 113 -7.65 -17.21 8.94
C GLN A 113 -8.24 -17.74 7.63
N ASP A 114 -9.28 -17.10 7.10
CA ASP A 114 -9.96 -17.51 5.87
C ASP A 114 -9.02 -17.32 4.66
N ASP A 115 -8.17 -16.29 4.67
CA ASP A 115 -7.10 -16.12 3.68
C ASP A 115 -6.03 -17.20 3.74
N ALA A 116 -5.58 -17.53 4.96
CA ALA A 116 -4.61 -18.60 5.15
C ALA A 116 -5.17 -19.95 4.67
N GLU A 117 -6.46 -20.20 4.91
CA GLU A 117 -7.16 -21.36 4.38
C GLU A 117 -7.27 -21.32 2.86
N ALA A 118 -7.55 -20.16 2.26
CA ALA A 118 -7.59 -20.00 0.81
C ALA A 118 -6.24 -20.31 0.13
N LEU A 119 -5.13 -19.89 0.74
CA LEU A 119 -3.77 -20.24 0.29
C LEU A 119 -3.50 -21.75 0.43
N ASP A 120 -3.81 -22.32 1.59
CA ASP A 120 -3.60 -23.75 1.87
C ASP A 120 -4.44 -24.62 0.92
N ASP A 121 -5.69 -24.26 0.66
CA ASP A 121 -6.58 -24.93 -0.29
C ASP A 121 -6.07 -24.86 -1.73
N LEU A 122 -5.51 -23.72 -2.15
CA LEU A 122 -4.90 -23.59 -3.47
C LEU A 122 -3.76 -24.60 -3.63
N ILE A 123 -2.82 -24.61 -2.67
CA ILE A 123 -1.63 -25.46 -2.68
C ILE A 123 -2.02 -26.94 -2.66
N VAL A 124 -2.93 -27.34 -1.77
CA VAL A 124 -3.44 -28.72 -1.70
C VAL A 124 -4.12 -29.11 -3.01
N SER A 125 -4.99 -28.26 -3.55
CA SER A 125 -5.70 -28.54 -4.81
C SER A 125 -4.80 -28.49 -6.05
N GLY A 126 -3.60 -27.90 -5.93
CA GLY A 126 -2.55 -27.85 -6.95
C GLY A 126 -1.56 -29.02 -6.87
N GLY A 127 -1.62 -29.85 -5.82
CA GLY A 127 -0.71 -30.98 -5.63
C GLY A 127 0.57 -30.65 -4.87
N GLY A 128 0.56 -29.57 -4.08
CA GLY A 128 1.67 -29.15 -3.21
C GLY A 128 2.55 -28.02 -3.74
N SER A 129 2.50 -27.75 -5.05
CA SER A 129 3.06 -26.55 -5.68
C SER A 129 2.18 -26.18 -6.88
N VAL A 130 1.90 -24.89 -7.04
CA VAL A 130 1.09 -24.35 -8.13
C VAL A 130 2.00 -23.43 -8.97
N PRO A 131 2.67 -23.93 -10.02
CA PRO A 131 3.57 -23.09 -10.83
C PRO A 131 2.80 -22.07 -11.66
N ILE A 132 3.44 -20.99 -12.09
CA ILE A 132 2.85 -19.91 -12.92
C ILE A 132 2.17 -20.40 -14.21
N THR A 133 2.54 -21.58 -14.70
CA THR A 133 1.92 -22.21 -15.87
C THR A 133 0.60 -22.93 -15.56
N ASN A 134 0.26 -23.11 -14.28
CA ASN A 134 -0.97 -23.77 -13.83
C ASN A 134 -2.17 -22.81 -13.96
N ALA A 135 -3.30 -23.30 -14.48
CA ALA A 135 -4.51 -22.49 -14.63
C ALA A 135 -5.10 -21.98 -13.30
N LYS A 136 -4.73 -22.60 -12.17
CA LYS A 136 -5.12 -22.16 -10.83
C LYS A 136 -4.16 -21.13 -10.22
N TYR A 137 -3.01 -20.88 -10.85
CA TYR A 137 -2.00 -19.97 -10.31
C TYR A 137 -2.60 -18.58 -10.06
N ARG A 138 -2.25 -18.04 -8.90
CA ARG A 138 -2.74 -16.77 -8.35
C ARG A 138 -1.50 -15.98 -7.94
N ALA A 139 -1.13 -14.97 -8.73
CA ALA A 139 0.13 -14.23 -8.55
C ALA A 139 0.18 -13.42 -7.24
N GLU A 140 -0.97 -13.15 -6.66
CA GLU A 140 -1.12 -12.54 -5.34
C GLU A 140 -0.75 -13.51 -4.20
N MET A 141 -0.90 -14.82 -4.41
CA MET A 141 -0.56 -15.86 -3.44
C MET A 141 0.90 -16.34 -3.55
N ASP A 142 1.60 -15.93 -4.62
CA ASP A 142 3.04 -16.09 -4.80
C ASP A 142 3.74 -14.89 -4.11
N ILE A 143 3.98 -15.07 -2.81
CA ILE A 143 4.41 -14.04 -1.87
C ILE A 143 5.89 -13.69 -2.07
N ASP A 144 6.73 -14.67 -2.35
CA ASP A 144 8.16 -14.47 -2.60
C ASP A 144 8.52 -14.21 -4.07
N ARG A 145 7.54 -14.33 -4.97
CA ARG A 145 7.63 -14.01 -6.40
C ARG A 145 8.59 -14.93 -7.15
N ASP A 146 8.74 -16.17 -6.73
CA ASP A 146 9.64 -17.13 -7.38
C ASP A 146 9.00 -17.84 -8.60
N GLY A 147 7.68 -17.67 -8.80
CA GLY A 147 6.92 -18.24 -9.89
C GLY A 147 6.20 -19.55 -9.56
N GLU A 148 6.24 -19.99 -8.30
CA GLU A 148 5.44 -21.07 -7.75
C GLU A 148 4.65 -20.58 -6.53
N VAL A 149 3.43 -21.10 -6.33
CA VAL A 149 2.73 -20.96 -5.05
C VAL A 149 2.87 -22.27 -4.30
N ASP A 150 3.64 -22.28 -3.22
CA ASP A 150 4.02 -23.49 -2.50
C ASP A 150 4.18 -23.30 -0.97
N SER A 151 4.79 -24.29 -0.31
CA SER A 151 5.01 -24.25 1.14
C SER A 151 5.87 -23.07 1.61
N THR A 152 6.67 -22.46 0.74
CA THR A 152 7.46 -21.26 1.04
C THR A 152 6.52 -20.08 1.27
N ASP A 153 5.54 -19.87 0.40
CA ASP A 153 4.49 -18.85 0.60
C ASP A 153 3.69 -19.09 1.87
N GLN A 154 3.38 -20.36 2.18
CA GLN A 154 2.70 -20.70 3.43
C GLN A 154 3.47 -20.24 4.67
N THR A 155 4.79 -20.23 4.63
CA THR A 155 5.61 -19.73 5.76
C THR A 155 5.70 -18.22 5.82
N LEU A 156 5.42 -17.53 4.72
CA LEU A 156 5.47 -16.07 4.61
C LEU A 156 4.11 -15.41 4.84
N ARG A 157 3.02 -16.18 4.82
CA ARG A 157 1.66 -15.67 5.05
C ARG A 157 1.53 -14.99 6.42
N GLY A 158 0.80 -13.89 6.45
CA GLY A 158 0.32 -13.30 7.70
C GLY A 158 -1.06 -13.86 8.05
N VAL A 159 -1.34 -14.00 9.34
CA VAL A 159 -2.69 -14.23 9.87
C VAL A 159 -2.99 -13.14 10.89
N GLY A 160 -4.09 -12.42 10.68
CA GLY A 160 -4.56 -11.41 11.61
C GLY A 160 -4.00 -10.02 11.35
N GLY A 161 -4.81 -9.24 10.66
CA GLY A 161 -4.71 -7.80 10.64
C GLY A 161 -5.72 -7.19 9.69
N ARG A 162 -6.32 -6.09 10.10
CA ARG A 162 -6.82 -5.10 9.17
C ARG A 162 -5.77 -4.03 9.13
N TRP A 163 -5.33 -3.57 7.95
CA TRP A 163 -4.42 -2.42 7.88
C TRP A 163 -5.00 -1.30 8.77
N PRO A 164 -4.33 -0.94 9.89
CA PRO A 164 -4.66 0.28 10.56
C PRO A 164 -3.90 1.36 9.80
N LEU A 165 -4.59 2.07 8.91
CA LEU A 165 -4.22 3.47 8.74
C LEU A 165 -4.49 4.12 10.11
N ARG A 166 -3.50 4.06 11.01
CA ARG A 166 -3.44 4.95 12.17
C ARG A 166 -3.48 6.36 11.59
N GLY A 167 -4.64 7.01 11.66
CA GLY A 167 -4.78 8.43 11.33
C GLY A 167 -5.71 8.81 10.17
N ARG A 168 -6.30 7.89 9.40
CA ARG A 168 -7.36 8.27 8.44
C ARG A 168 -8.73 7.87 8.95
N ALA A 169 -9.38 8.80 9.64
CA ALA A 169 -10.85 8.80 9.70
C ALA A 169 -11.39 8.72 8.26
N PRO A 170 -12.55 8.07 8.03
CA PRO A 170 -13.21 8.15 6.72
C PRO A 170 -13.32 9.62 6.35
N LEU A 171 -12.93 9.99 5.13
CA LEU A 171 -13.14 11.33 4.59
C LEU A 171 -14.67 11.55 4.49
N THR A 172 -15.30 11.85 5.62
CA THR A 172 -16.62 12.43 5.66
C THR A 172 -16.50 13.74 4.93
N ARG A 173 -17.05 13.79 3.71
CA ARG A 173 -17.20 15.02 2.95
C ARG A 173 -17.89 16.03 3.86
N HIS A 174 -17.13 16.98 4.40
CA HIS A 174 -17.69 18.23 4.89
C HIS A 174 -18.23 18.96 3.67
N ARG A 175 -19.49 18.70 3.34
CA ARG A 175 -20.29 19.61 2.52
C ARG A 175 -20.43 20.90 3.31
N ALA A 176 -19.55 21.86 3.06
CA ALA A 176 -19.84 23.25 3.38
C ALA A 176 -21.11 23.64 2.60
N ARG A 177 -22.16 23.99 3.34
CA ARG A 177 -23.24 24.85 2.85
C ARG A 177 -22.92 26.27 3.23
#